data_AF-A0A1Z4GRH8-F1
#
_entry.id   AF-A0A1Z4GRH8-F1
#
_cell.length_a   1.000
_cell.length_b   1.000
_cell.length_c   1.000
_cell.angle_alpha   90.00
_cell.angle_beta   90.00
_cell.angle_gamma   90.00
#
_symmetry.space_group_name_H-M   'P 1'
#
loop_
_entity.id
_entity.type
_entity.pdbx_description
1 polymer ?
#
loop_
_entity_poly.entity_id
_entity_poly.type
_entity_poly.pdbx_seq_one_letter_code
_entity_poly.pdbx_strand_id
1 'polypeptide(L)'
;MRDTEAAKRCLVSALASGANREQIANMLFCAATDHRYLDVGHTLDFINKALEALDAVDWQAAESILPSLIPGLANADRMEESNSWRYPVDLVAILDLAFEQLPTVLSQGKPRQETWSNGDELVPVLLGEDPQAIADSLLDALQSGCTPEQLASIVTYAAALRVARFNTNNDFGDWNSAHHPFTFANAVHQALRRVPTVELLKAVFDAAMSVYLNRFLNVPPARLPQRKDTVENPEELLIQLPDLLNRQQQVNQTGQLVANYLYSGGSPEKLMAILLKMMLRENRDFHVIQEIEAAFRQYSLLGKTEPGIHILVAASRYLAAHSPTMRSQAQTYQITQRLHQGDRLFEQEG
;
A
#
# COMPACT_ATOMS: atom_id res chain seq x y z
N MET A 1 6.57 7.04 -26.83
CA MET A 1 7.14 8.41 -26.88
C MET A 1 6.81 9.06 -25.55
N ARG A 2 7.82 9.52 -24.80
CA ARG A 2 7.63 10.20 -23.50
C ARG A 2 7.58 11.71 -23.76
N ASP A 3 6.40 12.26 -24.03
CA ASP A 3 6.22 13.71 -24.22
C ASP A 3 5.32 14.26 -23.11
N THR A 4 5.95 14.81 -22.08
CA THR A 4 5.32 15.40 -20.90
C THR A 4 4.38 16.55 -21.27
N GLU A 5 4.75 17.38 -22.26
CA GLU A 5 3.97 18.55 -22.63
C GLU A 5 2.71 18.13 -23.42
N ALA A 6 2.85 17.18 -24.33
CA ALA A 6 1.71 16.61 -25.05
C ALA A 6 0.75 15.89 -24.10
N ALA A 7 1.26 15.07 -23.16
CA ALA A 7 0.45 14.38 -22.17
C ALA A 7 -0.30 15.37 -21.25
N LYS A 8 0.38 16.44 -20.81
CA LYS A 8 -0.24 17.50 -20.01
C LYS A 8 -1.36 18.20 -20.76
N ARG A 9 -1.13 18.56 -22.03
CA ARG A 9 -2.17 19.18 -22.86
C ARG A 9 -3.37 18.26 -23.06
N CYS A 10 -3.14 16.97 -23.31
CA CYS A 10 -4.21 15.99 -23.44
C CYS A 10 -5.11 15.95 -22.19
N LEU A 11 -4.51 15.85 -21.00
CA LEU A 11 -5.23 15.81 -19.74
C LEU A 11 -6.01 17.12 -19.46
N VAL A 12 -5.36 18.28 -19.65
CA VAL A 12 -6.00 19.59 -19.45
C VAL A 12 -7.14 19.80 -20.46
N SER A 13 -6.97 19.40 -21.72
CA SER A 13 -8.03 19.45 -22.72
C SER A 13 -9.20 18.54 -22.38
N ALA A 14 -8.97 17.35 -21.82
CA ALA A 14 -10.03 16.47 -21.35
C ALA A 14 -10.86 17.13 -20.24
N LEU A 15 -10.19 17.73 -19.24
CA LEU A 15 -10.84 18.48 -18.16
C LEU A 15 -11.68 19.65 -18.71
N ALA A 16 -11.09 20.48 -19.57
CA ALA A 16 -11.75 21.64 -20.16
C ALA A 16 -12.93 21.26 -21.08
N SER A 17 -12.90 20.06 -21.65
CA SER A 17 -13.99 19.52 -22.49
C SER A 17 -15.11 18.88 -21.68
N GLY A 18 -15.04 18.91 -20.35
CA GLY A 18 -16.09 18.40 -19.46
C GLY A 18 -16.04 16.89 -19.22
N ALA A 19 -14.88 16.24 -19.38
CA ALA A 19 -14.70 14.85 -18.97
C ALA A 19 -15.03 14.69 -17.48
N ASN A 20 -15.84 13.68 -17.16
CA ASN A 20 -16.26 13.44 -15.80
C ASN A 20 -15.13 12.79 -14.96
N ARG A 21 -15.34 12.74 -13.64
CA ARG A 21 -14.36 12.24 -12.66
C ARG A 21 -13.89 10.81 -12.96
N GLU A 22 -14.81 9.94 -13.40
CA GLU A 22 -14.54 8.54 -13.73
C GLU A 22 -13.71 8.44 -15.02
N GLN A 23 -14.05 9.22 -16.05
CA GLN A 23 -13.30 9.29 -17.32
C GLN A 23 -11.87 9.78 -17.09
N ILE A 24 -11.68 10.79 -16.25
CA ILE A 24 -10.35 11.31 -15.90
C ILE A 24 -9.55 10.28 -15.10
N ALA A 25 -10.16 9.65 -14.10
CA ALA A 25 -9.51 8.60 -13.33
C ALA A 25 -9.10 7.43 -14.24
N ASN A 26 -10.00 6.98 -15.12
CA ASN A 26 -9.71 5.92 -16.09
C ASN A 26 -8.54 6.28 -17.01
N MET A 27 -8.52 7.51 -17.55
CA MET A 27 -7.43 7.99 -18.40
C MET A 27 -6.06 7.91 -17.68
N LEU A 28 -6.00 8.37 -16.42
CA LEU A 28 -4.77 8.34 -15.63
C LEU A 28 -4.34 6.90 -15.29
N PHE A 29 -5.28 6.06 -14.87
CA PHE A 29 -4.98 4.67 -14.52
C PHE A 29 -4.56 3.85 -15.73
N CYS A 30 -5.23 3.98 -16.89
CA CYS A 30 -4.79 3.33 -18.12
C CYS A 30 -3.38 3.77 -18.52
N ALA A 31 -3.05 5.05 -18.38
CA ALA A 31 -1.68 5.54 -18.64
C ALA A 31 -0.65 4.94 -17.66
N ALA A 32 -1.03 4.72 -16.40
CA ALA A 32 -0.17 4.13 -15.39
C ALA A 32 0.00 2.60 -15.52
N THR A 33 -0.94 1.92 -16.19
CA THR A 33 -0.93 0.45 -16.34
C THR A 33 -0.64 -0.02 -17.76
N ASP A 34 -0.31 0.88 -18.68
CA ASP A 34 0.22 0.54 -20.01
C ASP A 34 1.60 -0.13 -19.92
N HIS A 35 2.33 0.14 -18.83
CA HIS A 35 3.62 -0.46 -18.51
C HIS A 35 3.61 -1.06 -17.10
N ARG A 36 4.42 -2.10 -16.87
CA ARG A 36 4.42 -2.82 -15.59
C ARG A 36 5.08 -2.03 -14.47
N TYR A 37 4.35 -1.94 -13.35
CA TYR A 37 4.83 -1.51 -12.03
C TYR A 37 5.72 -0.26 -12.04
N LEU A 38 5.27 0.81 -12.72
CA LEU A 38 6.02 2.07 -12.91
C LEU A 38 6.56 2.67 -11.61
N ASP A 39 7.85 3.04 -11.61
CA ASP A 39 8.57 3.60 -10.45
C ASP A 39 8.30 2.83 -9.16
N VAL A 40 8.42 1.49 -9.21
CA VAL A 40 8.12 0.58 -8.09
C VAL A 40 6.74 0.81 -7.45
N GLY A 41 5.79 1.29 -8.25
CA GLY A 41 4.40 1.52 -7.86
C GLY A 41 4.05 2.97 -7.51
N HIS A 42 5.04 3.86 -7.37
CA HIS A 42 4.80 5.25 -6.96
C HIS A 42 3.87 6.01 -7.91
N THR A 43 3.93 5.75 -9.22
CA THR A 43 3.09 6.42 -10.20
C THR A 43 1.60 6.19 -9.91
N LEU A 44 1.19 4.94 -9.66
CA LEU A 44 -0.20 4.60 -9.38
C LEU A 44 -0.62 5.09 -7.98
N ASP A 45 0.27 4.96 -6.99
CA ASP A 45 0.05 5.50 -5.64
C ASP A 45 -0.29 6.99 -5.68
N PHE A 46 0.50 7.80 -6.39
CA PHE A 46 0.27 9.24 -6.49
C PHE A 46 -0.99 9.60 -7.26
N ILE A 47 -1.35 8.87 -8.32
CA ILE A 47 -2.64 9.04 -8.99
C ILE A 47 -3.78 8.80 -8.00
N ASN A 48 -3.74 7.68 -7.27
CA ASN A 48 -4.79 7.36 -6.32
C ASN A 48 -4.92 8.43 -5.23
N LYS A 49 -3.80 8.89 -4.64
CA LYS A 49 -3.81 9.95 -3.62
C LYS A 49 -4.27 11.30 -4.17
N ALA A 50 -3.91 11.66 -5.40
CA ALA A 50 -4.38 12.89 -6.01
C ALA A 50 -5.91 12.87 -6.22
N LEU A 51 -6.46 11.74 -6.65
CA LEU A 51 -7.90 11.58 -6.84
C LEU A 51 -8.66 11.61 -5.50
N GLU A 52 -8.14 10.96 -4.46
CA GLU A 52 -8.69 11.04 -3.09
C GLU A 52 -8.64 12.46 -2.52
N ALA A 53 -7.52 13.18 -2.73
CA ALA A 53 -7.39 14.57 -2.32
C ALA A 53 -8.42 15.46 -3.04
N LEU A 54 -8.67 15.22 -4.33
CA LEU A 54 -9.70 15.93 -5.10
C LEU A 54 -11.12 15.61 -4.60
N ASP A 55 -11.40 14.37 -4.22
CA ASP A 55 -12.69 14.01 -3.62
C ASP A 55 -12.95 14.79 -2.33
N ALA A 56 -11.90 15.04 -1.53
CA ALA A 56 -12.00 15.80 -0.29
C ALA A 56 -12.23 17.31 -0.48
N VAL A 57 -11.97 17.85 -1.67
CA VAL A 57 -12.12 19.28 -2.00
C VAL A 57 -13.09 19.51 -3.17
N ASP A 58 -14.01 18.58 -3.40
CA ASP A 58 -15.02 18.63 -4.46
C ASP A 58 -14.45 18.92 -5.87
N TRP A 59 -13.22 18.45 -6.12
CA TRP A 59 -12.51 18.59 -7.39
C TRP A 59 -12.18 20.02 -7.82
N GLN A 60 -12.33 21.02 -6.95
CA GLN A 60 -12.09 22.43 -7.28
C GLN A 60 -10.66 22.72 -7.77
N ALA A 61 -9.69 21.90 -7.34
CA ALA A 61 -8.27 22.05 -7.67
C ALA A 61 -7.79 21.11 -8.78
N ALA A 62 -8.67 20.46 -9.55
CA ALA A 62 -8.31 19.42 -10.52
C ALA A 62 -7.29 19.89 -11.57
N GLU A 63 -7.47 21.09 -12.13
CA GLU A 63 -6.56 21.67 -13.13
C GLU A 63 -5.16 22.01 -12.57
N SER A 64 -5.03 22.19 -11.25
CA SER A 64 -3.75 22.44 -10.60
C SER A 64 -3.08 21.14 -10.16
N ILE A 65 -3.86 20.18 -9.66
CA ILE A 65 -3.35 18.94 -9.07
C ILE A 65 -3.02 17.91 -10.15
N LEU A 66 -3.94 17.60 -11.06
CA LEU A 66 -3.75 16.45 -11.96
C LEU A 66 -2.59 16.64 -12.95
N PRO A 67 -2.35 17.84 -13.51
CA PRO A 67 -1.17 18.06 -14.35
C PRO A 67 0.18 17.87 -13.63
N SER A 68 0.20 17.94 -12.30
CA SER A 68 1.43 17.71 -11.52
C SER A 68 1.87 16.24 -11.53
N LEU A 69 0.98 15.31 -11.89
CA LEU A 69 1.27 13.87 -12.00
C LEU A 69 2.01 13.52 -13.29
N ILE A 70 1.87 14.36 -14.33
CA ILE A 70 2.33 14.05 -15.69
C ILE A 70 3.85 13.84 -15.77
N PRO A 71 4.71 14.64 -15.10
CA PRO A 71 6.15 14.35 -15.09
C PRO A 71 6.48 12.96 -14.54
N GLY A 72 5.77 12.50 -13.51
CA GLY A 72 5.94 11.14 -12.96
C GLY A 72 5.53 10.08 -13.98
N LEU A 73 4.34 10.19 -14.55
CA LEU A 73 3.85 9.28 -15.60
C LEU A 73 4.76 9.22 -16.83
N ALA A 74 5.22 10.37 -17.31
CA ALA A 74 5.99 10.45 -18.54
C ALA A 74 7.43 9.96 -18.37
N ASN A 75 8.02 10.10 -17.18
CA ASN A 75 9.44 9.78 -16.95
C ASN A 75 9.68 8.51 -16.14
N ALA A 76 8.63 7.87 -15.63
CA ALA A 76 8.74 6.70 -14.78
C ALA A 76 9.62 5.59 -15.39
N ASP A 77 10.42 4.98 -14.55
CA ASP A 77 11.09 3.73 -14.84
C ASP A 77 10.06 2.62 -14.98
N ARG A 78 10.24 1.80 -16.02
CA ARG A 78 9.34 0.71 -16.35
C ARG A 78 9.96 -0.57 -15.85
N MET A 79 9.30 -1.24 -14.92
CA MET A 79 9.92 -2.40 -14.28
C MET A 79 10.04 -3.59 -15.23
N GLU A 80 9.22 -3.65 -16.28
CA GLU A 80 9.38 -4.60 -17.39
C GLU A 80 10.71 -4.47 -18.17
N GLU A 81 11.41 -3.34 -18.05
CA GLU A 81 12.73 -3.11 -18.66
C GLU A 81 13.87 -3.50 -17.70
N SER A 82 13.55 -3.79 -16.43
CA SER A 82 14.54 -4.09 -15.39
C SER A 82 15.00 -5.55 -15.39
N ASN A 83 16.24 -5.78 -14.96
CA ASN A 83 16.80 -7.13 -14.87
C ASN A 83 16.03 -8.02 -13.87
N SER A 84 15.56 -7.47 -12.75
CA SER A 84 14.84 -8.24 -11.72
C SER A 84 13.51 -8.81 -12.21
N TRP A 85 12.88 -8.20 -13.22
CA TRP A 85 11.65 -8.68 -13.83
C TRP A 85 11.87 -9.61 -15.03
N ARG A 86 13.07 -9.63 -15.60
CA ARG A 86 13.41 -10.42 -16.79
C ARG A 86 14.29 -11.64 -16.50
N TYR A 87 14.98 -11.67 -15.36
CA TYR A 87 15.95 -12.69 -15.02
C TYR A 87 15.94 -13.02 -13.51
N PRO A 88 16.13 -14.30 -13.08
CA PRO A 88 16.34 -15.50 -13.90
C PRO A 88 15.08 -16.07 -14.55
N VAL A 89 13.91 -15.61 -14.10
CA VAL A 89 12.61 -15.94 -14.67
C VAL A 89 12.06 -14.68 -15.31
N ASP A 90 11.60 -14.77 -16.55
CA ASP A 90 10.99 -13.63 -17.25
C ASP A 90 9.52 -13.47 -16.80
N LEU A 91 9.31 -12.64 -15.78
CA LEU A 91 7.98 -12.37 -15.22
C LEU A 91 7.09 -11.66 -16.23
N VAL A 92 7.67 -10.84 -17.11
CA VAL A 92 6.89 -10.11 -18.12
C VAL A 92 6.33 -11.09 -19.15
N ALA A 93 7.11 -12.08 -19.58
CA ALA A 93 6.61 -13.13 -20.47
C ALA A 93 5.47 -13.94 -19.85
N ILE A 94 5.56 -14.28 -18.55
CA ILE A 94 4.46 -14.94 -17.81
C ILE A 94 3.20 -14.07 -17.81
N LEU A 95 3.36 -12.77 -17.52
CA LEU A 95 2.25 -11.82 -17.48
C LEU A 95 1.60 -11.62 -18.85
N ASP A 96 2.39 -11.51 -19.92
CA ASP A 96 1.85 -11.31 -21.27
C ASP A 96 0.98 -12.52 -21.69
N LEU A 97 1.44 -13.75 -21.41
CA LEU A 97 0.65 -14.97 -21.63
C LEU A 97 -0.62 -15.02 -20.77
N ALA A 98 -0.56 -14.52 -19.53
CA ALA A 98 -1.75 -14.43 -18.68
C ALA A 98 -2.75 -13.38 -19.22
N PHE A 99 -2.27 -12.25 -19.72
CA PHE A 99 -3.11 -11.16 -20.21
C PHE A 99 -3.83 -11.51 -21.52
N GLU A 100 -3.27 -12.37 -22.36
CA GLU A 100 -3.97 -12.94 -23.52
C GLU A 100 -5.22 -13.74 -23.11
N GLN A 101 -5.21 -14.34 -21.92
CA GLN A 101 -6.31 -15.18 -21.42
C GLN A 101 -7.40 -14.38 -20.70
N LEU A 102 -7.11 -13.16 -20.23
CA LEU A 102 -8.02 -12.33 -19.42
C LEU A 102 -9.44 -12.19 -20.00
N PRO A 103 -9.65 -11.88 -21.30
CA PRO A 103 -11.00 -11.76 -21.85
C PRO A 103 -11.81 -13.05 -21.70
N THR A 104 -11.17 -14.19 -21.91
CA THR A 104 -11.79 -15.51 -21.82
C THR A 104 -12.15 -15.85 -20.38
N VAL A 105 -11.21 -15.77 -19.45
CA VAL A 105 -11.44 -16.14 -18.04
C VAL A 105 -12.49 -15.24 -17.38
N LEU A 106 -12.48 -13.94 -17.67
CA LEU A 106 -13.49 -13.00 -17.16
C LEU A 106 -14.89 -13.34 -17.70
N SER A 107 -15.00 -13.71 -18.98
CA SER A 107 -16.28 -14.09 -19.57
C SER A 107 -16.86 -15.37 -18.93
N GLN A 108 -16.00 -16.34 -18.62
CA GLN A 108 -16.36 -17.62 -18.02
C GLN A 108 -16.68 -17.51 -16.53
N GLY A 109 -15.99 -16.63 -15.81
CA GLY A 109 -16.19 -16.38 -14.39
C GLY A 109 -17.42 -15.53 -14.07
N LYS A 110 -17.83 -14.62 -14.96
CA LYS A 110 -18.99 -13.74 -14.76
C LYS A 110 -20.26 -14.43 -14.22
N PRO A 111 -20.73 -15.58 -14.76
CA PRO A 111 -21.90 -16.27 -14.23
C PRO A 111 -21.71 -16.92 -12.85
N ARG A 112 -20.49 -16.95 -12.29
CA ARG A 112 -20.13 -17.61 -11.02
C ARG A 112 -19.78 -16.62 -9.90
N GLN A 113 -19.88 -15.32 -10.14
CA GLN A 113 -19.37 -14.30 -9.21
C GLN A 113 -20.01 -14.32 -7.82
N GLU A 114 -21.31 -14.66 -7.74
CA GLU A 114 -22.05 -14.65 -6.48
C GLU A 114 -21.69 -15.83 -5.55
N THR A 115 -21.03 -16.87 -6.05
CA THR A 115 -20.75 -18.10 -5.31
C THR A 115 -19.27 -18.30 -4.97
N TRP A 116 -18.40 -17.38 -5.40
CA TRP A 116 -16.97 -17.48 -5.16
C TRP A 116 -16.62 -17.22 -3.69
N SER A 117 -15.87 -18.14 -3.06
CA SER A 117 -15.49 -18.06 -1.64
C SER A 117 -14.07 -18.54 -1.31
N ASN A 118 -13.28 -18.97 -2.31
CA ASN A 118 -11.98 -19.62 -2.11
C ASN A 118 -10.80 -18.64 -1.96
N GLY A 119 -11.01 -17.50 -1.29
CA GLY A 119 -9.96 -16.47 -1.18
C GLY A 119 -8.76 -16.86 -0.33
N ASP A 120 -8.99 -17.61 0.75
CA ASP A 120 -7.95 -17.97 1.72
C ASP A 120 -6.93 -18.95 1.12
N GLU A 121 -7.32 -19.75 0.13
CA GLU A 121 -6.46 -20.74 -0.55
C GLU A 121 -5.41 -20.08 -1.45
N LEU A 122 -5.65 -18.84 -1.91
CA LEU A 122 -4.76 -18.14 -2.83
C LEU A 122 -3.56 -17.49 -2.11
N VAL A 123 -3.72 -17.08 -0.84
CA VAL A 123 -2.67 -16.37 -0.08
C VAL A 123 -1.38 -17.18 0.05
N PRO A 124 -1.40 -18.50 0.38
CA PRO A 124 -0.18 -19.31 0.40
C PRO A 124 0.54 -19.36 -0.95
N VAL A 125 -0.19 -19.40 -2.07
CA VAL A 125 0.40 -19.41 -3.42
C VAL A 125 1.09 -18.07 -3.70
N LEU A 126 0.43 -16.96 -3.40
CA LEU A 126 0.99 -15.60 -3.55
C LEU A 126 2.26 -15.37 -2.72
N LEU A 127 2.37 -16.05 -1.58
CA LEU A 127 3.56 -15.99 -0.73
C LEU A 127 4.64 -17.02 -1.12
N GLY A 128 4.37 -17.87 -2.10
CA GLY A 128 5.26 -18.91 -2.59
C GLY A 128 6.44 -18.42 -3.44
N GLU A 129 7.08 -19.36 -4.11
CA GLU A 129 8.33 -19.15 -4.86
C GLU A 129 8.21 -19.45 -6.37
N ASP A 130 7.00 -19.71 -6.86
CA ASP A 130 6.74 -20.01 -8.28
C ASP A 130 5.87 -18.92 -8.91
N PRO A 131 6.43 -18.04 -9.75
CA PRO A 131 5.68 -16.96 -10.39
C PRO A 131 4.68 -17.46 -11.44
N GLN A 132 4.91 -18.63 -12.06
CA GLN A 132 3.95 -19.20 -13.00
C GLN A 132 2.71 -19.71 -12.25
N ALA A 133 2.93 -20.45 -11.16
CA ALA A 133 1.83 -20.92 -10.31
C ALA A 133 1.00 -19.76 -9.73
N ILE A 134 1.65 -18.63 -9.42
CA ILE A 134 0.98 -17.40 -9.00
C ILE A 134 0.08 -16.87 -10.12
N ALA A 135 0.60 -16.68 -11.34
CA ALA A 135 -0.18 -16.16 -12.47
C ALA A 135 -1.36 -17.07 -12.82
N ASP A 136 -1.14 -18.38 -12.86
CA ASP A 136 -2.17 -19.39 -13.15
C ASP A 136 -3.27 -19.36 -12.08
N SER A 137 -2.91 -19.27 -10.80
CA SER A 137 -3.90 -19.21 -9.71
C SER A 137 -4.73 -17.93 -9.72
N LEU A 138 -4.17 -16.81 -10.18
CA LEU A 138 -4.93 -15.57 -10.38
C LEU A 138 -5.95 -15.71 -11.52
N LEU A 139 -5.56 -16.35 -12.64
CA LEU A 139 -6.47 -16.64 -13.75
C LEU A 139 -7.58 -17.61 -13.34
N ASP A 140 -7.23 -18.69 -12.62
CA ASP A 140 -8.18 -19.69 -12.13
C ASP A 140 -9.19 -19.07 -11.17
N ALA A 141 -8.74 -18.16 -10.29
CA ALA A 141 -9.62 -17.41 -9.40
C ALA A 141 -10.64 -16.59 -10.21
N LEU A 142 -10.19 -15.81 -11.21
CA LEU A 142 -11.07 -15.03 -12.08
C LEU A 142 -12.05 -15.94 -12.85
N GLN A 143 -11.57 -17.03 -13.43
CA GLN A 143 -12.39 -18.01 -14.16
C GLN A 143 -13.43 -18.69 -13.26
N SER A 144 -13.10 -18.85 -11.97
CA SER A 144 -13.99 -19.42 -10.96
C SER A 144 -15.00 -18.42 -10.40
N GLY A 145 -14.94 -17.14 -10.80
CA GLY A 145 -15.88 -16.10 -10.40
C GLY A 145 -15.33 -15.06 -9.43
N CYS A 146 -14.05 -15.07 -9.09
CA CYS A 146 -13.44 -13.97 -8.33
C CYS A 146 -13.56 -12.66 -9.12
N THR A 147 -14.06 -11.59 -8.49
CA THR A 147 -14.08 -10.28 -9.14
C THR A 147 -12.70 -9.64 -9.13
N PRO A 148 -12.39 -8.71 -10.06
CA PRO A 148 -11.15 -7.93 -10.03
C PRO A 148 -10.87 -7.26 -8.67
N GLU A 149 -11.91 -6.69 -8.04
CA GLU A 149 -11.79 -6.08 -6.71
C GLU A 149 -11.43 -7.10 -5.62
N GLN A 150 -12.12 -8.25 -5.61
CA GLN A 150 -11.82 -9.33 -4.65
C GLN A 150 -10.38 -9.83 -4.83
N LEU A 151 -9.95 -10.04 -6.08
CA LEU A 151 -8.59 -10.47 -6.38
C LEU A 151 -7.55 -9.46 -5.89
N ALA A 152 -7.77 -8.16 -6.14
CA ALA A 152 -6.91 -7.09 -5.67
C ALA A 152 -6.83 -7.04 -4.14
N SER A 153 -7.94 -7.26 -3.45
CA SER A 153 -7.98 -7.33 -1.98
C SER A 153 -7.09 -8.47 -1.44
N ILE A 154 -7.14 -9.65 -2.05
CA ILE A 154 -6.33 -10.81 -1.65
C ILE A 154 -4.84 -10.57 -1.88
N VAL A 155 -4.48 -10.03 -3.06
CA VAL A 155 -3.09 -9.68 -3.39
C VAL A 155 -2.56 -8.60 -2.44
N THR A 156 -3.39 -7.60 -2.11
CA THR A 156 -3.04 -6.57 -1.13
C THR A 156 -2.76 -7.16 0.25
N TYR A 157 -3.58 -8.12 0.69
CA TYR A 157 -3.35 -8.81 1.95
C TYR A 157 -2.06 -9.65 1.92
N ALA A 158 -1.78 -10.38 0.84
CA ALA A 158 -0.53 -11.10 0.68
C ALA A 158 0.70 -10.15 0.73
N ALA A 159 0.60 -8.97 0.11
CA ALA A 159 1.62 -7.94 0.19
C ALA A 159 1.81 -7.42 1.63
N ALA A 160 0.73 -7.14 2.35
CA ALA A 160 0.79 -6.74 3.77
C ALA A 160 1.47 -7.82 4.64
N LEU A 161 1.27 -9.10 4.33
CA LEU A 161 1.93 -10.20 5.02
C LEU A 161 3.44 -10.22 4.80
N ARG A 162 3.96 -9.73 3.66
CA ARG A 162 5.41 -9.56 3.45
C ARG A 162 6.00 -8.58 4.47
N VAL A 163 5.29 -7.50 4.78
CA VAL A 163 5.68 -6.52 5.82
C VAL A 163 5.50 -7.11 7.22
N ALA A 164 4.34 -7.73 7.50
CA ALA A 164 4.05 -8.31 8.82
C ALA A 164 5.02 -9.44 9.21
N ARG A 165 5.54 -10.18 8.22
CA ARG A 165 6.50 -11.28 8.40
C ARG A 165 7.94 -10.88 8.07
N PHE A 166 8.21 -9.59 7.89
CA PHE A 166 9.55 -9.10 7.60
C PHE A 166 10.51 -9.38 8.75
N ASN A 167 11.67 -9.96 8.44
CA ASN A 167 12.64 -10.37 9.45
C ASN A 167 13.47 -9.16 9.91
N THR A 168 13.66 -9.01 11.21
CA THR A 168 14.45 -7.91 11.81
C THR A 168 15.95 -8.05 11.59
N ASN A 169 16.41 -9.17 10.99
CA ASN A 169 17.80 -9.37 10.60
C ASN A 169 18.15 -8.75 9.23
N ASN A 170 17.15 -8.35 8.44
CA ASN A 170 17.38 -7.62 7.19
C ASN A 170 17.81 -6.18 7.48
N ASP A 171 18.39 -5.51 6.48
CA ASP A 171 18.82 -4.12 6.63
C ASP A 171 17.63 -3.17 6.74
N PHE A 172 17.85 -2.03 7.38
CA PHE A 172 16.81 -1.01 7.58
C PHE A 172 16.19 -0.52 6.25
N GLY A 173 17.02 -0.36 5.20
CA GLY A 173 16.55 0.07 3.89
C GLY A 173 15.62 -0.92 3.19
N ASP A 174 15.70 -2.21 3.53
CA ASP A 174 14.94 -3.28 2.88
C ASP A 174 13.46 -3.29 3.31
N TRP A 175 13.11 -2.58 4.40
CA TRP A 175 11.71 -2.37 4.77
C TRP A 175 10.93 -1.65 3.68
N ASN A 176 11.57 -0.72 2.96
CA ASN A 176 10.93 -0.03 1.84
C ASN A 176 10.65 -0.99 0.69
N SER A 177 11.56 -1.94 0.43
CA SER A 177 11.33 -2.98 -0.56
C SER A 177 10.07 -3.79 -0.23
N ALA A 178 9.87 -4.20 1.03
CA ALA A 178 8.65 -4.92 1.44
C ALA A 178 7.38 -4.06 1.40
N HIS A 179 7.51 -2.77 1.67
CA HIS A 179 6.43 -1.78 1.69
C HIS A 179 5.89 -1.43 0.31
N HIS A 180 6.76 -1.25 -0.70
CA HIS A 180 6.33 -0.79 -2.03
C HIS A 180 5.26 -1.69 -2.68
N PRO A 181 5.35 -3.04 -2.65
CA PRO A 181 4.25 -3.88 -3.14
C PRO A 181 2.96 -3.73 -2.36
N PHE A 182 3.04 -3.47 -1.05
CA PHE A 182 1.84 -3.32 -0.23
C PHE A 182 1.10 -2.02 -0.55
N THR A 183 1.79 -0.88 -0.65
CA THR A 183 1.13 0.39 -1.01
C THR A 183 0.59 0.36 -2.42
N PHE A 184 1.37 -0.18 -3.36
CA PHE A 184 0.94 -0.35 -4.74
C PHE A 184 -0.29 -1.25 -4.86
N ALA A 185 -0.28 -2.43 -4.21
CA ALA A 185 -1.44 -3.32 -4.23
C ALA A 185 -2.67 -2.65 -3.61
N ASN A 186 -2.51 -1.92 -2.50
CA ASN A 186 -3.58 -1.11 -1.92
C ASN A 186 -4.10 -0.06 -2.91
N ALA A 187 -3.23 0.67 -3.60
CA ALA A 187 -3.62 1.66 -4.58
C ALA A 187 -4.35 1.04 -5.79
N VAL A 188 -3.92 -0.13 -6.26
CA VAL A 188 -4.63 -0.93 -7.29
C VAL A 188 -6.01 -1.34 -6.80
N HIS A 189 -6.13 -1.83 -5.56
CA HIS A 189 -7.41 -2.19 -4.97
C HIS A 189 -8.35 -0.97 -4.87
N GLN A 190 -7.86 0.18 -4.42
CA GLN A 190 -8.66 1.42 -4.41
C GLN A 190 -9.04 1.90 -5.82
N ALA A 191 -8.12 1.78 -6.78
CA ALA A 191 -8.36 2.13 -8.18
C ALA A 191 -9.46 1.26 -8.81
N LEU A 192 -9.44 -0.05 -8.58
CA LEU A 192 -10.47 -0.96 -9.09
C LEU A 192 -11.85 -0.73 -8.46
N ARG A 193 -11.89 -0.32 -7.18
CA ARG A 193 -13.13 0.13 -6.54
C ARG A 193 -13.69 1.42 -7.15
N ARG A 194 -12.82 2.22 -7.77
CA ARG A 194 -13.16 3.50 -8.39
C ARG A 194 -13.57 3.33 -9.85
N VAL A 195 -12.78 2.58 -10.62
CA VAL A 195 -12.97 2.32 -12.06
C VAL A 195 -12.56 0.87 -12.36
N PRO A 196 -13.50 -0.09 -12.41
CA PRO A 196 -13.16 -1.51 -12.57
C PRO A 196 -12.90 -1.86 -14.05
N THR A 197 -11.71 -1.54 -14.56
CA THR A 197 -11.30 -1.86 -15.94
C THR A 197 -10.35 -3.05 -16.04
N VAL A 198 -10.27 -3.64 -17.24
CA VAL A 198 -9.33 -4.74 -17.53
C VAL A 198 -7.89 -4.24 -17.50
N GLU A 199 -7.65 -3.01 -17.92
CA GLU A 199 -6.35 -2.35 -17.87
C GLU A 199 -5.85 -2.21 -16.42
N LEU A 200 -6.73 -1.89 -15.48
CA LEU A 200 -6.40 -1.85 -14.05
C LEU A 200 -6.23 -3.25 -13.45
N LEU A 201 -7.01 -4.24 -13.90
CA LEU A 201 -6.87 -5.62 -13.44
C LEU A 201 -5.45 -6.16 -13.71
N LYS A 202 -4.80 -5.77 -14.81
CA LYS A 202 -3.40 -6.15 -15.09
C LYS A 202 -2.45 -5.77 -13.95
N ALA A 203 -2.68 -4.62 -13.30
CA ALA A 203 -1.86 -4.17 -12.18
C ALA A 203 -1.99 -5.05 -10.93
N VAL A 204 -3.06 -5.86 -10.81
CA VAL A 204 -3.17 -6.88 -9.74
C VAL A 204 -2.13 -7.99 -9.94
N PHE A 205 -1.89 -8.39 -11.19
CA PHE A 205 -0.86 -9.36 -11.51
C PHE A 205 0.54 -8.78 -11.31
N ASP A 206 0.75 -7.51 -11.69
CA ASP A 206 2.00 -6.80 -11.41
C ASP A 206 2.29 -6.74 -9.90
N ALA A 207 1.27 -6.46 -9.09
CA ALA A 207 1.38 -6.47 -7.64
C ALA A 207 1.74 -7.87 -7.10
N ALA A 208 1.17 -8.94 -7.66
CA ALA A 208 1.53 -10.30 -7.27
C ALA A 208 2.99 -10.64 -7.64
N MET A 209 3.47 -10.19 -8.80
CA MET A 209 4.87 -10.37 -9.21
C MET A 209 5.84 -9.58 -8.31
N SER A 210 5.48 -8.37 -7.89
CA SER A 210 6.31 -7.60 -6.95
C SER A 210 6.32 -8.23 -5.54
N VAL A 211 5.22 -8.84 -5.10
CA VAL A 211 5.20 -9.67 -3.87
C VAL A 211 6.11 -10.89 -3.99
N TYR A 212 6.16 -11.55 -5.15
CA TYR A 212 7.05 -12.67 -5.42
C TYR A 212 8.54 -12.25 -5.40
N LEU A 213 8.88 -11.09 -5.98
CA LEU A 213 10.25 -10.60 -6.00
C LEU A 213 10.81 -10.38 -4.59
N ASN A 214 9.95 -10.04 -3.63
CA ASN A 214 10.31 -9.84 -2.23
C ASN A 214 10.36 -11.11 -1.38
N ARG A 215 10.14 -12.30 -1.96
CA ARG A 215 10.03 -13.55 -1.19
C ARG A 215 11.21 -13.84 -0.26
N PHE A 216 12.42 -13.47 -0.69
CA PHE A 216 13.66 -13.69 0.06
C PHE A 216 13.74 -12.88 1.35
N LEU A 217 13.02 -11.75 1.44
CA LEU A 217 12.99 -10.89 2.62
C LEU A 217 12.26 -11.53 3.81
N ASN A 218 11.56 -12.65 3.58
CA ASN A 218 10.89 -13.42 4.62
C ASN A 218 11.46 -14.83 4.77
N VAL A 219 12.77 -15.04 4.62
CA VAL A 219 13.41 -16.36 4.81
C VAL A 219 14.38 -16.33 6.01
N PRO A 220 14.06 -16.98 7.16
CA PRO A 220 12.72 -17.47 7.54
C PRO A 220 11.77 -16.31 7.86
N PRO A 221 10.45 -16.52 7.75
CA PRO A 221 9.48 -15.46 8.00
C PRO A 221 9.40 -15.17 9.50
N ALA A 222 9.30 -13.89 9.86
CA ALA A 222 8.97 -13.52 11.23
C ALA A 222 7.59 -14.09 11.57
N ARG A 223 7.46 -14.63 12.79
CA ARG A 223 6.21 -15.26 13.24
C ARG A 223 5.16 -14.17 13.45
N LEU A 224 3.95 -14.43 12.96
CA LEU A 224 2.80 -13.62 13.31
C LEU A 224 2.37 -13.95 14.75
N PRO A 225 1.98 -12.94 15.54
CA PRO A 225 1.37 -13.14 16.85
C PRO A 225 0.12 -14.04 16.75
N GLN A 226 -0.10 -14.90 17.76
CA GLN A 226 -1.28 -15.77 17.81
C GLN A 226 -2.31 -15.23 18.81
N ARG A 227 -3.58 -15.58 18.63
CA ARG A 227 -4.70 -15.22 19.53
C ARG A 227 -4.58 -15.76 20.98
N LYS A 228 -3.52 -16.48 21.32
CA LYS A 228 -3.38 -17.15 22.62
C LYS A 228 -2.93 -16.20 23.75
N ASP A 229 -2.36 -15.05 23.39
CA ASP A 229 -1.73 -14.13 24.33
C ASP A 229 -2.67 -12.97 24.71
N THR A 230 -3.91 -13.29 25.11
CA THR A 230 -4.89 -12.26 25.52
C THR A 230 -4.68 -11.80 26.96
N VAL A 231 -5.02 -10.54 27.23
CA VAL A 231 -4.96 -9.90 28.55
C VAL A 231 -6.35 -9.44 29.00
N GLU A 232 -6.57 -9.34 30.31
CA GLU A 232 -7.85 -8.88 30.86
C GLU A 232 -8.09 -7.38 30.61
N ASN A 233 -7.05 -6.55 30.70
CA ASN A 233 -7.12 -5.10 30.51
C ASN A 233 -6.29 -4.64 29.30
N PRO A 234 -6.82 -4.72 28.06
CA PRO A 234 -6.07 -4.32 26.87
C PRO A 234 -5.65 -2.85 26.86
N GLU A 235 -6.38 -1.95 27.53
CA GLU A 235 -6.07 -0.51 27.52
C GLU A 235 -4.70 -0.21 28.13
N GLU A 236 -4.20 -1.05 29.05
CA GLU A 236 -2.83 -0.94 29.58
C GLU A 236 -1.76 -1.17 28.51
N LEU A 237 -2.00 -2.06 27.54
CA LEU A 237 -1.09 -2.28 26.42
C LEU A 237 -1.00 -1.02 25.55
N LEU A 238 -2.13 -0.36 25.30
CA LEU A 238 -2.17 0.85 24.49
C LEU A 238 -1.36 2.00 25.11
N ILE A 239 -1.36 2.09 26.45
CA ILE A 239 -0.54 3.07 27.21
C ILE A 239 0.96 2.77 27.06
N GLN A 240 1.36 1.51 26.94
CA GLN A 240 2.76 1.08 26.82
C GLN A 240 3.34 1.25 25.40
N LEU A 241 2.49 1.27 24.37
CA LEU A 241 2.92 1.33 22.96
C LEU A 241 3.88 2.50 22.64
N PRO A 242 3.65 3.75 23.10
CA PRO A 242 4.56 4.86 22.85
C PRO A 242 6.00 4.65 23.36
N ASP A 243 6.19 3.89 24.43
CA ASP A 243 7.49 3.62 25.05
C ASP A 243 8.30 2.57 24.30
N LEU A 244 7.64 1.68 23.55
CA LEU A 244 8.33 0.82 22.59
C LEU A 244 8.94 1.66 21.47
N LEU A 245 8.20 2.65 20.96
CA LEU A 245 8.67 3.55 19.90
C LEU A 245 9.67 4.63 20.38
N ASN A 246 10.01 4.65 21.67
CA ASN A 246 11.10 5.46 22.22
C ASN A 246 12.45 4.71 22.22
N ARG A 247 12.46 3.43 21.83
CA ARG A 247 13.65 2.56 21.85
C ARG A 247 13.84 1.93 20.48
N GLN A 248 15.10 1.80 20.05
CA GLN A 248 15.41 1.12 18.81
C GLN A 248 15.12 -0.38 18.91
N GLN A 249 14.91 -1.02 17.76
CA GLN A 249 14.78 -2.47 17.60
C GLN A 249 13.60 -3.11 18.37
N GLN A 250 12.51 -2.36 18.59
CA GLN A 250 11.30 -2.88 19.24
C GLN A 250 10.24 -3.41 18.25
N VAL A 251 10.65 -3.80 17.03
CA VAL A 251 9.72 -4.18 15.95
C VAL A 251 8.82 -5.35 16.34
N ASN A 252 9.40 -6.46 16.82
CA ASN A 252 8.63 -7.65 17.17
C ASN A 252 7.76 -7.42 18.40
N GLN A 253 8.27 -6.69 19.38
CA GLN A 253 7.55 -6.32 20.60
C GLN A 253 6.34 -5.43 20.28
N THR A 254 6.51 -4.44 19.40
CA THR A 254 5.41 -3.58 18.94
C THR A 254 4.34 -4.38 18.21
N GLY A 255 4.73 -5.24 17.27
CA GLY A 255 3.79 -6.09 16.54
C GLY A 255 3.00 -7.03 17.47
N GLN A 256 3.68 -7.66 18.44
CA GLN A 256 3.04 -8.52 19.44
C GLN A 256 2.08 -7.74 20.34
N LEU A 257 2.48 -6.57 20.83
CA LEU A 257 1.63 -5.73 21.68
C LEU A 257 0.34 -5.34 20.96
N VAL A 258 0.45 -4.89 19.71
CA VAL A 258 -0.71 -4.52 18.88
C VAL A 258 -1.65 -5.71 18.66
N ALA A 259 -1.10 -6.88 18.36
CA ALA A 259 -1.91 -8.09 18.22
C ALA A 259 -2.62 -8.46 19.52
N ASN A 260 -1.89 -8.47 20.65
CA ASN A 260 -2.47 -8.78 21.96
C ASN A 260 -3.59 -7.82 22.34
N TYR A 261 -3.40 -6.52 22.07
CA TYR A 261 -4.43 -5.50 22.27
C TYR A 261 -5.71 -5.83 21.48
N LEU A 262 -5.58 -6.13 20.18
CA LEU A 262 -6.72 -6.40 19.31
C LEU A 262 -7.39 -7.74 19.63
N TYR A 263 -6.63 -8.80 19.84
CA TYR A 263 -7.15 -10.13 20.21
C TYR A 263 -7.84 -10.14 21.58
N SER A 264 -7.46 -9.23 22.48
CA SER A 264 -8.10 -9.03 23.78
C SER A 264 -9.34 -8.12 23.73
N GLY A 265 -9.78 -7.72 22.53
CA GLY A 265 -10.99 -6.92 22.35
C GLY A 265 -10.80 -5.41 22.47
N GLY A 266 -9.56 -4.92 22.45
CA GLY A 266 -9.26 -3.49 22.43
C GLY A 266 -9.91 -2.76 21.24
N SER A 267 -10.20 -1.46 21.40
CA SER A 267 -10.76 -0.61 20.33
C SER A 267 -9.72 -0.35 19.23
N PRO A 268 -9.96 -0.81 17.99
CA PRO A 268 -9.08 -0.53 16.86
C PRO A 268 -8.94 0.97 16.56
N GLU A 269 -10.01 1.74 16.77
CA GLU A 269 -10.05 3.18 16.51
C GLU A 269 -9.07 3.92 17.44
N LYS A 270 -9.05 3.55 18.73
CA LYS A 270 -8.07 4.10 19.68
C LYS A 270 -6.63 3.72 19.32
N LEU A 271 -6.42 2.47 18.89
CA LEU A 271 -5.10 2.01 18.44
C LEU A 271 -4.64 2.81 17.21
N MET A 272 -5.49 2.94 16.20
CA MET A 272 -5.21 3.70 14.98
C MET A 272 -4.89 5.17 15.31
N ALA A 273 -5.64 5.79 16.23
CA ALA A 273 -5.36 7.14 16.70
C ALA A 273 -3.99 7.26 17.37
N ILE A 274 -3.59 6.29 18.19
CA ILE A 274 -2.25 6.26 18.81
C ILE A 274 -1.16 6.05 17.76
N LEU A 275 -1.33 5.12 16.82
CA LEU A 275 -0.35 4.89 15.74
C LEU A 275 -0.15 6.16 14.90
N LEU A 276 -1.22 6.89 14.55
CA LEU A 276 -1.11 8.19 13.88
C LEU A 276 -0.36 9.22 14.72
N LYS A 277 -0.70 9.34 16.01
CA LYS A 277 -0.01 10.26 16.93
C LYS A 277 1.48 9.93 17.01
N MET A 278 1.84 8.65 17.02
CA MET A 278 3.23 8.19 17.06
C MET A 278 3.94 8.48 15.75
N MET A 279 3.32 8.22 14.60
CA MET A 279 3.86 8.60 13.29
C MET A 279 4.12 10.12 13.21
N LEU A 280 3.17 10.95 13.63
CA LEU A 280 3.31 12.43 13.61
C LEU A 280 4.37 12.95 14.60
N ARG A 281 4.69 12.17 15.64
CA ARG A 281 5.74 12.51 16.62
C ARG A 281 7.13 12.36 16.02
N GLU A 282 7.31 11.42 15.09
CA GLU A 282 8.59 11.13 14.45
C GLU A 282 8.86 12.06 13.25
N ASN A 283 10.08 12.03 12.74
CA ASN A 283 10.42 12.60 11.44
C ASN A 283 9.76 11.76 10.35
N ARG A 284 8.49 12.04 10.07
CA ARG A 284 7.68 11.32 9.08
C ARG A 284 8.30 11.46 7.69
N ASP A 285 8.83 10.36 7.20
CA ASP A 285 9.10 10.13 5.79
C ASP A 285 7.78 9.78 5.07
N PHE A 286 7.69 10.06 3.78
CA PHE A 286 6.45 9.83 3.05
C PHE A 286 6.09 8.34 2.98
N HIS A 287 7.04 7.40 2.99
CA HIS A 287 6.75 5.97 3.01
C HIS A 287 6.03 5.55 4.31
N VAL A 288 6.44 6.09 5.46
CA VAL A 288 5.76 5.82 6.74
C VAL A 288 4.31 6.32 6.70
N ILE A 289 4.06 7.45 6.04
CA ILE A 289 2.70 7.96 5.84
C ILE A 289 1.91 7.01 4.92
N GLN A 290 2.50 6.56 3.80
CA GLN A 290 1.85 5.64 2.88
C GLN A 290 1.52 4.29 3.55
N GLU A 291 2.41 3.77 4.40
CA GLU A 291 2.22 2.48 5.09
C GLU A 291 1.02 2.56 6.03
N ILE A 292 0.99 3.58 6.89
CA ILE A 292 -0.07 3.77 7.87
C ILE A 292 -1.40 4.04 7.17
N GLU A 293 -1.41 4.87 6.13
CA GLU A 293 -2.63 5.17 5.38
C GLU A 293 -3.18 3.94 4.66
N ALA A 294 -2.33 3.20 3.93
CA ALA A 294 -2.73 1.97 3.25
C ALA A 294 -3.27 0.93 4.24
N ALA A 295 -2.59 0.75 5.38
CA ALA A 295 -3.05 -0.16 6.42
C ALA A 295 -4.40 0.24 6.99
N PHE A 296 -4.64 1.53 7.21
CA PHE A 296 -5.89 2.03 7.76
C PHE A 296 -7.03 1.90 6.75
N ARG A 297 -6.73 2.17 5.48
CA ARG A 297 -7.68 2.00 4.39
C ARG A 297 -8.09 0.54 4.25
N GLN A 298 -7.14 -0.39 4.22
CA GLN A 298 -7.46 -1.82 4.15
C GLN A 298 -8.15 -2.33 5.43
N TYR A 299 -7.76 -1.86 6.61
CA TYR A 299 -8.46 -2.19 7.86
C TYR A 299 -9.92 -1.74 7.84
N SER A 300 -10.23 -0.58 7.25
CA SER A 300 -11.62 -0.12 7.12
C SER A 300 -12.50 -1.05 6.27
N LEU A 301 -11.89 -1.85 5.38
CA LEU A 301 -12.57 -2.83 4.53
C LEU A 301 -12.64 -4.22 5.21
N LEU A 302 -11.57 -4.62 5.90
CA LEU A 302 -11.44 -5.96 6.51
C LEU A 302 -12.02 -6.03 7.93
N GLY A 303 -12.10 -4.91 8.65
CA GLY A 303 -12.57 -4.83 10.03
C GLY A 303 -11.77 -5.71 11.00
N LYS A 304 -12.44 -6.21 12.04
CA LYS A 304 -11.83 -7.03 13.11
C LYS A 304 -11.54 -8.49 12.71
N THR A 305 -11.43 -8.77 11.41
CA THR A 305 -11.03 -10.09 10.91
C THR A 305 -9.55 -10.32 11.18
N GLU A 306 -9.10 -11.58 11.08
CA GLU A 306 -7.69 -11.91 11.22
C GLU A 306 -6.79 -11.17 10.20
N PRO A 307 -7.15 -11.08 8.90
CA PRO A 307 -6.44 -10.21 7.95
C PRO A 307 -6.38 -8.74 8.37
N GLY A 308 -7.48 -8.18 8.89
CA GLY A 308 -7.49 -6.80 9.38
C GLY A 308 -6.51 -6.58 10.55
N ILE A 309 -6.45 -7.53 11.50
CA ILE A 309 -5.48 -7.48 12.60
C ILE A 309 -4.04 -7.55 12.06
N HIS A 310 -3.77 -8.46 11.12
CA HIS A 310 -2.44 -8.59 10.51
C HIS A 310 -1.98 -7.31 9.80
N ILE A 311 -2.89 -6.58 9.17
CA ILE A 311 -2.57 -5.30 8.53
C ILE A 311 -2.14 -4.24 9.56
N LEU A 312 -2.83 -4.14 10.71
CA LEU A 312 -2.41 -3.23 11.77
C LEU A 312 -1.10 -3.68 12.45
N VAL A 313 -0.85 -4.98 12.50
CA VAL A 313 0.45 -5.54 12.92
C VAL A 313 1.55 -5.15 11.93
N ALA A 314 1.32 -5.25 10.62
CA ALA A 314 2.27 -4.81 9.59
C ALA A 314 2.65 -3.34 9.76
N ALA A 315 1.65 -2.45 9.80
CA ALA A 315 1.85 -1.02 9.94
C ALA A 315 2.59 -0.64 11.22
N SER A 316 2.25 -1.28 12.35
CA SER A 316 2.92 -1.00 13.62
C SER A 316 4.37 -1.49 13.66
N ARG A 317 4.66 -2.64 13.04
CA ARG A 317 6.04 -3.14 12.86
C ARG A 317 6.85 -2.21 11.97
N TYR A 318 6.30 -1.77 10.85
CA TYR A 318 6.97 -0.84 9.94
C TYR A 318 7.26 0.50 10.64
N LEU A 319 6.29 1.07 11.36
CA LEU A 319 6.51 2.28 12.14
C LEU A 319 7.59 2.10 13.22
N ALA A 320 7.61 0.95 13.89
CA ALA A 320 8.64 0.62 14.88
C ALA A 320 10.03 0.44 14.27
N ALA A 321 10.12 -0.08 13.04
CA ALA A 321 11.39 -0.18 12.34
C ALA A 321 11.99 1.21 12.08
N HIS A 322 11.14 2.21 11.82
CA HIS A 322 11.51 3.60 11.53
C HIS A 322 11.52 4.52 12.76
N SER A 323 11.45 3.96 13.96
CA SER A 323 11.40 4.71 15.22
C SER A 323 12.41 4.21 16.26
N PRO A 324 12.90 5.07 17.17
CA PRO A 324 12.70 6.53 17.20
C PRO A 324 13.58 7.25 16.18
N THR A 325 13.11 8.41 15.73
CA THR A 325 13.89 9.38 14.96
C THR A 325 14.45 10.47 15.88
N MET A 326 15.20 11.42 15.32
CA MET A 326 15.63 12.63 16.05
C MET A 326 14.48 13.62 16.35
N ARG A 327 13.28 13.42 15.77
CA ARG A 327 12.09 14.27 15.97
C ARG A 327 12.31 15.77 15.69
N SER A 328 13.24 16.08 14.79
CA SER A 328 13.57 17.45 14.37
C SER A 328 12.41 18.16 13.67
N GLN A 329 11.52 17.44 12.96
CA GLN A 329 10.33 18.05 12.37
C GLN A 329 9.40 18.66 13.43
N ALA A 330 9.16 17.93 14.53
CA ALA A 330 8.34 18.41 15.63
C ALA A 330 8.98 19.63 16.32
N GLN A 331 10.31 19.60 16.51
CA GLN A 331 11.06 20.74 17.04
C GLN A 331 10.89 21.99 16.14
N THR A 332 11.02 21.85 14.83
CA THR A 332 10.81 22.95 13.87
C THR A 332 9.40 23.52 13.95
N TYR A 333 8.37 22.67 14.06
CA TYR A 333 6.99 23.13 14.21
C TYR A 333 6.80 23.92 15.51
N GLN A 334 7.30 23.41 16.63
CA GLN A 334 7.21 24.08 17.93
C GLN A 334 7.94 25.44 17.92
N ILE A 335 9.13 25.51 17.32
CA ILE A 335 9.86 26.76 17.17
C ILE A 335 9.05 27.76 16.33
N THR A 336 8.54 27.33 15.18
CA THR A 336 7.72 28.19 14.30
C THR A 336 6.46 28.67 15.02
N GLN A 337 5.77 27.80 15.77
CA GLN A 337 4.58 28.16 16.53
C GLN A 337 4.88 29.18 17.64
N ARG A 338 5.95 28.97 18.40
CA ARG A 338 6.42 29.90 19.44
C ARG A 338 6.75 31.27 18.84
N LEU A 339 7.53 31.30 17.76
CA LEU A 339 7.85 32.52 17.02
C LEU A 339 6.59 33.24 16.50
N HIS A 340 5.63 32.49 15.96
CA HIS A 340 4.35 33.05 15.51
C HIS A 340 3.55 33.66 16.65
N GLN A 341 3.67 33.13 17.87
CA GLN A 341 3.06 33.65 19.10
C GLN A 341 3.85 34.80 19.74
N GLY A 342 5.00 35.19 19.19
CA GLY A 342 5.81 36.32 19.65
C GLY A 342 6.94 35.95 20.62
N ASP A 343 7.22 34.66 20.85
CA ASP A 343 8.40 34.25 21.62
C ASP A 343 9.68 34.69 20.92
N ARG A 344 10.71 35.02 21.72
CA ARG A 344 12.06 35.30 21.22
C ARG A 344 12.90 34.02 21.25
N LEU A 345 13.69 33.78 20.21
CA LEU A 345 14.61 32.64 20.12
C LEU A 345 15.77 32.74 21.13
N PHE A 346 16.14 33.96 21.49
CA PHE A 346 17.20 34.26 22.46
C PHE A 346 16.73 35.43 23.35
N GLU A 347 16.79 35.25 24.66
CA GLU A 347 16.91 36.36 25.59
C GLU A 347 18.40 36.50 25.93
N GLN A 348 18.95 37.71 25.80
CA GLN A 348 20.20 38.03 26.52
C GLN A 348 19.81 38.15 27.99
N GLU A 349 20.36 37.29 28.84
CA GLU A 349 20.36 37.54 30.29
C GLU A 349 20.99 38.92 30.52
N GLY A 350 20.19 39.85 31.04
CA GLY A 350 20.60 41.20 31.38
C GLY A 350 21.21 41.30 32.76
#